data_AF-A0A0C9WBF9-F1
#
_entry.id   AF-A0A0C9WBF9-F1
#
_cell.length_a   1.000
_cell.length_b   1.000
_cell.length_c   1.000
_cell.angle_alpha   90.00
_cell.angle_beta   90.00
_cell.angle_gamma   90.00
#
_symmetry.space_group_name_H-M   'P 1'
#
loop_
_entity.id
_entity.type
_entity.pdbx_description
1 polymer ?
#
loop_
_entity_poly.entity_id
_entity_poly.type
_entity_poly.pdbx_seq_one_letter_code
_entity_poly.pdbx_strand_id
1 'polypeptide(L)'
;MYFPNDHDAPEVTRLSNRQKKLNQWRRWSTEVIPSLVPLFRAYLRDTSNLRIPAVLRSRDGDCSCVSSGRTLQVTCVLFDRVEQIQLRACACSSAPSQLMSMGLFACAPIAPSLAMDLRLLHSVKTLFVRLTPNTTAWCEALAVFLQERGYGLTTQNNLRRRFSNAYHWYCMLVMHNYDLVSGIINASRLQSSGDQAEDSDRALEEEDEPVPHEDANIPRGLQHPSDYLRSRCPLCFGGANLRKERDQLVDFIVCIDACFTQKRSKNPRGAKGHDPLNPTKSVFIPSETVAQMEAHTERCQSKGKERGQRASRPSEEDDRVEEGMQVPASVLDSCGDSFIAADEKREKASTNFFADTGLMALLCQHDHVLWLVNMTSAGKKQHYALALIQ
;
A
#
# COMPACT_ATOMS: atom_id res chain seq x y z
N MET A 1 -67.75 -8.50 -0.59
CA MET A 1 -66.41 -8.79 -0.05
C MET A 1 -65.39 -8.08 -0.92
N TYR A 2 -64.67 -7.14 -0.34
CA TYR A 2 -63.67 -6.32 -1.03
C TYR A 2 -62.39 -7.14 -1.11
N PHE A 3 -61.92 -7.45 -2.33
CA PHE A 3 -60.62 -8.07 -2.55
C PHE A 3 -59.59 -6.93 -2.64
N PRO A 4 -58.57 -6.87 -1.74
CA PRO A 4 -57.52 -5.87 -1.86
C PRO A 4 -56.68 -6.14 -3.12
N ASN A 5 -56.44 -5.09 -3.90
CA ASN A 5 -55.56 -5.11 -5.06
C ASN A 5 -54.11 -5.39 -4.64
N ASP A 6 -53.42 -6.20 -5.44
CA ASP A 6 -52.01 -6.61 -5.37
C ASP A 6 -51.01 -5.46 -5.68
N HIS A 7 -51.30 -4.24 -5.24
CA HIS A 7 -50.47 -3.06 -5.46
C HIS A 7 -49.95 -2.47 -4.15
N ASP A 8 -49.23 -3.28 -3.36
CA ASP A 8 -48.35 -2.81 -2.29
C ASP A 8 -47.20 -3.82 -2.02
N ALA A 9 -46.65 -4.41 -3.08
CA ALA A 9 -45.32 -5.01 -2.98
C ALA A 9 -44.29 -3.87 -3.04
N PRO A 10 -43.45 -3.65 -2.01
CA PRO A 10 -42.45 -2.59 -2.05
C PRO A 10 -41.55 -2.82 -3.27
N GLU A 11 -41.50 -1.82 -4.15
CA GLU A 11 -40.69 -1.80 -5.35
C GLU A 11 -39.22 -2.01 -4.95
N VAL A 12 -38.72 -3.25 -5.04
CA VAL A 12 -37.34 -3.58 -4.67
C VAL A 12 -36.42 -2.85 -5.63
N THR A 13 -35.93 -1.69 -5.18
CA THR A 13 -35.07 -0.82 -5.98
C THR A 13 -33.83 -1.60 -6.38
N ARG A 14 -33.73 -2.01 -7.66
CA ARG A 14 -32.61 -2.81 -8.14
C ARG A 14 -31.34 -1.97 -8.10
N LEU A 15 -30.48 -2.25 -7.12
CA LEU A 15 -29.19 -1.59 -6.99
C LEU A 15 -28.35 -1.74 -8.28
N SER A 16 -27.75 -0.63 -8.71
CA SER A 16 -26.79 -0.64 -9.81
C SER A 16 -25.56 -1.48 -9.47
N ASN A 17 -24.84 -1.98 -10.49
CA ASN A 17 -23.61 -2.74 -10.28
C ASN A 17 -22.54 -1.94 -9.52
N ARG A 18 -22.47 -0.62 -9.77
CA ARG A 18 -21.59 0.29 -9.04
C ARG A 18 -21.94 0.35 -7.55
N GLN A 19 -23.23 0.47 -7.23
CA GLN A 19 -23.70 0.52 -5.85
C GLN A 19 -23.46 -0.80 -5.12
N LYS A 20 -23.66 -1.94 -5.80
CA LYS A 20 -23.31 -3.26 -5.27
C LYS A 20 -21.82 -3.37 -4.97
N LYS A 21 -20.93 -2.90 -5.86
CA LYS A 21 -19.47 -2.89 -5.64
C LYS A 21 -19.10 -2.00 -4.44
N LEU A 22 -19.68 -0.80 -4.33
CA LEU A 22 -19.45 0.12 -3.21
C LEU A 22 -19.93 -0.46 -1.87
N ASN A 23 -21.12 -1.05 -1.84
CA ASN A 23 -21.66 -1.68 -0.64
C ASN A 23 -20.80 -2.87 -0.20
N GLN A 24 -20.35 -3.70 -1.14
CA GLN A 24 -19.42 -4.79 -0.83
C GLN A 24 -18.10 -4.25 -0.29
N TRP A 25 -17.54 -3.20 -0.91
CA TRP A 25 -16.31 -2.58 -0.43
C TRP A 25 -16.44 -2.07 1.00
N ARG A 26 -17.47 -1.24 1.26
CA ARG A 26 -17.74 -0.71 2.60
C ARG A 26 -17.83 -1.85 3.60
N ARG A 27 -18.65 -2.87 3.33
CA ARG A 27 -18.83 -4.01 4.21
C ARG A 27 -17.53 -4.72 4.54
N TRP A 28 -16.72 -4.99 3.51
CA TRP A 28 -15.41 -5.62 3.71
C TRP A 28 -14.49 -4.75 4.56
N SER A 29 -14.35 -3.46 4.23
CA SER A 29 -13.40 -2.57 4.91
C SER A 29 -13.81 -2.22 6.34
N THR A 30 -15.10 -2.02 6.60
CA THR A 30 -15.58 -1.51 7.90
C THR A 30 -16.03 -2.60 8.87
N GLU A 31 -16.44 -3.77 8.38
CA GLU A 31 -17.04 -4.81 9.23
C GLU A 31 -16.25 -6.13 9.15
N VAL A 32 -16.04 -6.65 7.94
CA VAL A 32 -15.47 -8.00 7.79
C VAL A 32 -13.98 -8.01 8.12
N ILE A 33 -13.15 -7.20 7.47
CA ILE A 33 -11.70 -7.22 7.72
C ILE A 33 -11.37 -6.96 9.20
N PRO A 34 -11.91 -5.91 9.86
CA PRO A 34 -11.65 -5.68 11.27
C PRO A 34 -12.04 -6.87 12.18
N SER A 35 -13.17 -7.52 11.91
CA SER A 35 -13.59 -8.70 12.69
C SER A 35 -12.76 -9.96 12.41
N LEU A 36 -12.13 -10.05 11.22
CA LEU A 36 -11.28 -11.19 10.86
C LEU A 36 -9.85 -11.08 11.40
N VAL A 37 -9.32 -9.87 11.64
CA VAL A 37 -7.93 -9.69 12.15
C VAL A 37 -7.64 -10.51 13.42
N PRO A 38 -8.45 -10.47 14.50
CA PRO A 38 -8.17 -11.27 15.69
C PRO A 38 -8.26 -12.78 15.43
N LEU A 39 -9.22 -13.22 14.60
CA LEU A 39 -9.37 -14.63 14.21
C LEU A 39 -8.18 -15.12 13.38
N PHE A 40 -7.70 -14.28 12.46
CA PHE A 40 -6.53 -14.57 11.64
C PHE A 40 -5.28 -14.72 12.51
N ARG A 41 -5.07 -13.84 13.50
CA ARG A 41 -3.94 -13.96 14.45
C ARG A 41 -4.03 -15.22 15.30
N ALA A 42 -5.22 -15.54 15.81
CA ALA A 42 -5.44 -16.78 16.54
C ALA A 42 -5.09 -18.00 15.65
N TYR A 43 -5.59 -18.01 14.41
CA TYR A 43 -5.27 -19.05 13.44
C TYR A 43 -3.76 -19.15 13.16
N LEU A 44 -3.06 -18.03 12.95
CA LEU A 44 -1.61 -18.04 12.74
C LEU A 44 -0.86 -18.62 13.94
N ARG A 45 -1.26 -18.28 15.16
CA ARG A 45 -0.66 -18.85 16.37
C ARG A 45 -0.91 -20.36 16.45
N ASP A 46 -2.16 -20.77 16.32
CA ASP A 46 -2.59 -22.16 16.50
C ASP A 46 -2.01 -23.08 15.40
N THR A 47 -1.73 -22.53 14.21
CA THR A 47 -1.13 -23.27 13.08
C THR A 47 0.39 -23.13 12.97
N SER A 48 1.07 -22.51 13.94
CA SER A 48 2.51 -22.20 13.85
C SER A 48 2.87 -21.50 12.54
N ASN A 49 2.17 -20.40 12.27
CA ASN A 49 2.28 -19.56 11.09
C ASN A 49 2.00 -20.30 9.77
N LEU A 50 0.77 -20.82 9.62
CA LEU A 50 0.28 -21.51 8.40
C LEU A 50 0.93 -22.88 8.13
N ARG A 51 1.73 -23.41 9.06
CA ARG A 51 2.37 -24.73 8.92
C ARG A 51 1.35 -25.87 8.93
N ILE A 52 0.30 -25.74 9.74
CA ILE A 52 -0.77 -26.75 9.87
C ILE A 52 -1.89 -26.42 8.85
N PRO A 53 -2.38 -27.41 8.07
CA PRO A 53 -3.45 -27.21 7.11
C PRO A 53 -4.79 -26.86 7.76
N ALA A 54 -5.67 -26.24 6.98
CA ALA A 54 -7.07 -26.08 7.30
C ALA A 54 -7.72 -27.43 7.67
N VAL A 55 -8.28 -27.52 8.86
CA VAL A 55 -9.09 -28.67 9.28
C VAL A 55 -10.55 -28.28 9.11
N LEU A 56 -11.20 -28.82 8.06
CA LEU A 56 -12.61 -28.54 7.73
C LEU A 56 -13.58 -29.30 8.64
N ARG A 57 -13.27 -29.38 9.94
CA ARG A 57 -14.23 -29.87 10.91
C ARG A 57 -15.16 -28.72 11.25
N SER A 58 -16.47 -28.98 11.20
CA SER A 58 -17.42 -28.14 11.94
C SER A 58 -16.87 -28.08 13.36
N ARG A 59 -16.40 -26.91 13.79
CA ARG A 59 -16.37 -26.67 15.22
C ARG A 59 -17.84 -26.72 15.61
N ASP A 60 -18.23 -27.79 16.29
CA ASP A 60 -19.51 -27.94 16.96
C ASP A 60 -19.68 -26.78 17.94
N GLY A 61 -20.07 -25.67 17.37
CA GLY A 61 -20.27 -24.36 17.96
C GLY A 61 -21.36 -23.71 17.13
N ASP A 62 -22.40 -24.49 16.83
CA ASP A 62 -23.64 -23.96 16.33
C ASP A 62 -24.05 -22.84 17.27
N CYS A 63 -24.20 -21.65 16.70
CA CYS A 63 -24.77 -20.55 17.44
C CYS A 63 -26.13 -21.01 17.98
N SER A 64 -26.26 -21.08 19.30
CA SER A 64 -27.52 -21.37 20.00
C SER A 64 -28.53 -20.22 19.92
N CYS A 65 -28.21 -19.18 19.14
CA CYS A 65 -29.10 -18.08 18.87
C CYS A 65 -30.37 -18.55 18.13
N VAL A 66 -31.52 -18.11 18.66
CA VAL A 66 -32.86 -18.34 18.11
C VAL A 66 -33.07 -17.61 16.76
N SER A 67 -32.12 -16.77 16.36
CA SER A 67 -32.19 -16.00 15.11
C SER A 67 -32.29 -16.89 13.87
N SER A 68 -33.07 -16.44 12.88
CA SER A 68 -33.19 -17.06 11.55
C SER A 68 -31.86 -17.01 10.80
N GLY A 69 -31.00 -18.00 11.03
CA GLY A 69 -29.75 -18.19 10.31
C GLY A 69 -29.99 -18.62 8.85
N ARG A 70 -29.08 -18.22 7.96
CA ARG A 70 -29.05 -18.65 6.57
C ARG A 70 -28.06 -19.78 6.39
N THR A 71 -28.53 -20.90 5.86
CA THR A 71 -27.69 -22.01 5.42
C THR A 71 -27.03 -21.66 4.10
N LEU A 72 -25.71 -21.85 4.02
CA LEU A 72 -24.88 -21.58 2.85
C LEU A 72 -24.13 -22.85 2.47
N GLN A 73 -24.10 -23.14 1.16
CA GLN A 73 -23.21 -24.15 0.58
C GLN A 73 -21.97 -23.44 0.04
N VAL A 74 -20.79 -23.83 0.51
CA VAL A 74 -19.53 -23.18 0.18
C VAL A 74 -18.55 -24.17 -0.41
N THR A 75 -18.09 -23.88 -1.61
CA THR A 75 -17.01 -24.62 -2.26
C THR A 75 -15.67 -24.15 -1.71
N CYS A 76 -14.96 -25.01 -1.01
CA CYS A 76 -13.65 -24.74 -0.41
C CYS A 76 -12.56 -25.25 -1.33
N VAL A 77 -11.73 -24.34 -1.82
CA VAL A 77 -10.57 -24.66 -2.65
C VAL A 77 -9.35 -24.75 -1.74
N LEU A 78 -8.90 -25.97 -1.49
CA LEU A 78 -7.70 -26.28 -0.74
C LEU A 78 -6.49 -26.36 -1.68
N PHE A 79 -5.31 -26.58 -1.10
CA PHE A 79 -4.06 -26.65 -1.87
C PHE A 79 -4.03 -27.81 -2.88
N ASP A 80 -4.64 -28.94 -2.51
CA ASP A 80 -4.55 -30.24 -3.17
C ASP A 80 -5.91 -30.77 -3.65
N ARG A 81 -7.02 -30.18 -3.20
CA ARG A 81 -8.38 -30.68 -3.43
C ARG A 81 -9.46 -29.62 -3.31
N VAL A 82 -10.69 -30.01 -3.64
CA VAL A 82 -11.89 -29.19 -3.45
C VAL A 82 -12.88 -29.94 -2.56
N GLU A 83 -13.44 -29.24 -1.57
CA GLU A 83 -14.46 -29.79 -0.67
C GLU A 83 -15.70 -28.89 -0.66
N GLN A 84 -16.88 -29.47 -0.43
CA GLN A 84 -18.12 -28.71 -0.19
C GLN A 84 -18.44 -28.76 1.29
N ILE A 85 -18.71 -27.60 1.88
CA ILE A 85 -19.15 -27.51 3.27
C ILE A 85 -20.48 -26.77 3.35
N GLN A 86 -21.24 -27.09 4.38
CA GLN A 86 -22.46 -26.41 4.73
C GLN A 86 -22.22 -25.57 5.99
N LEU A 87 -22.54 -24.27 5.92
CA LEU A 87 -22.39 -23.34 7.03
C LEU A 87 -23.74 -22.71 7.37
N ARG A 88 -24.02 -22.54 8.67
CA ARG A 88 -25.17 -21.76 9.14
C ARG A 88 -24.69 -20.38 9.56
N ALA A 89 -24.91 -19.38 8.72
CA ALA A 89 -24.53 -18.00 8.99
C ALA A 89 -25.68 -17.25 9.70
N CYS A 90 -25.35 -16.55 10.78
CA CYS A 90 -26.31 -15.73 11.54
C CYS A 90 -25.65 -14.42 11.98
N ALA A 91 -26.41 -13.54 12.64
CA ALA A 91 -25.88 -12.26 13.13
C ALA A 91 -24.74 -12.44 14.15
N CYS A 92 -24.77 -13.51 14.95
CA CYS A 92 -23.74 -13.80 15.96
C CYS A 92 -22.51 -14.51 15.39
N SER A 93 -22.65 -15.21 14.27
CA SER A 93 -21.59 -16.00 13.65
C SER A 93 -21.66 -15.85 12.14
N SER A 94 -20.87 -14.90 11.62
CA SER A 94 -20.83 -14.60 10.18
C SER A 94 -20.11 -15.71 9.40
N ALA A 95 -20.50 -15.92 8.14
CA ALA A 95 -19.82 -16.90 7.28
C ALA A 95 -18.31 -16.63 7.13
N PRO A 96 -17.84 -15.39 6.91
CA PRO A 96 -16.40 -15.10 6.91
C PRO A 96 -15.68 -15.48 8.21
N SER A 97 -16.29 -15.24 9.37
CA SER A 97 -15.69 -15.57 10.68
C SER A 97 -15.56 -17.08 10.90
N GLN A 98 -16.59 -17.84 10.52
CA GLN A 98 -16.56 -19.31 10.58
C GLN A 98 -15.47 -19.86 9.65
N LEU A 99 -15.45 -19.40 8.39
CA LEU A 99 -14.45 -19.80 7.40
C LEU A 99 -13.02 -19.49 7.87
N MET A 100 -12.77 -18.29 8.43
CA MET A 100 -11.46 -17.90 8.95
C MET A 100 -10.98 -18.85 10.06
N SER A 101 -11.89 -19.26 10.94
CA SER A 101 -11.59 -20.22 12.00
C SER A 101 -11.26 -21.62 11.48
N MET A 102 -11.69 -21.95 10.26
CA MET A 102 -11.38 -23.19 9.55
C MET A 102 -10.11 -23.08 8.68
N GLY A 103 -9.43 -21.92 8.66
CA GLY A 103 -8.28 -21.69 7.80
C GLY A 103 -8.63 -21.31 6.35
N LEU A 104 -9.85 -20.85 6.12
CA LEU A 104 -10.37 -20.47 4.81
C LEU A 104 -10.71 -18.98 4.74
N PHE A 105 -10.56 -18.39 3.56
CA PHE A 105 -10.94 -17.00 3.30
C PHE A 105 -12.08 -16.91 2.29
N ALA A 106 -13.13 -16.15 2.63
CA ALA A 106 -14.36 -16.04 1.85
C ALA A 106 -14.19 -15.17 0.59
N CYS A 107 -14.86 -15.52 -0.51
CA CYS A 107 -14.90 -14.69 -1.73
C CYS A 107 -15.89 -13.52 -1.67
N ALA A 108 -16.78 -13.51 -0.68
CA ALA A 108 -17.84 -12.49 -0.51
C ALA A 108 -18.13 -12.26 0.99
N PRO A 109 -18.61 -11.06 1.38
CA PRO A 109 -18.66 -10.66 2.78
C PRO A 109 -19.91 -11.16 3.54
N ILE A 110 -20.95 -11.63 2.84
CA ILE A 110 -22.24 -12.01 3.46
C ILE A 110 -22.57 -13.47 3.17
N ALA A 111 -22.73 -13.81 1.88
CA ALA A 111 -23.08 -15.15 1.43
C ALA A 111 -22.02 -15.66 0.44
N PRO A 112 -20.83 -16.07 0.93
CA PRO A 112 -19.81 -16.65 0.06
C PRO A 112 -20.30 -17.95 -0.55
N SER A 113 -20.03 -18.12 -1.85
CA SER A 113 -20.22 -19.39 -2.57
C SER A 113 -18.90 -20.16 -2.70
N LEU A 114 -17.78 -19.49 -2.43
CA LEU A 114 -16.45 -20.05 -2.53
C LEU A 114 -15.57 -19.49 -1.42
N ALA A 115 -14.68 -20.33 -0.92
CA ALA A 115 -13.62 -19.95 0.03
C ALA A 115 -12.29 -20.59 -0.38
N MET A 116 -11.19 -19.94 -0.04
CA MET A 116 -9.82 -20.34 -0.43
C MET A 116 -8.99 -20.65 0.81
N ASP A 117 -8.17 -21.72 0.78
CA ASP A 117 -7.17 -22.00 1.81
C ASP A 117 -6.24 -20.80 2.01
N LEU A 118 -6.05 -20.37 3.26
CA LEU A 118 -5.13 -19.30 3.61
C LEU A 118 -3.69 -19.60 3.18
N ARG A 119 -3.27 -20.87 3.18
CA ARG A 119 -1.94 -21.28 2.69
C ARG A 119 -1.81 -21.12 1.18
N LEU A 120 -2.87 -21.44 0.45
CA LEU A 120 -2.93 -21.22 -0.99
C LEU A 120 -2.82 -19.73 -1.29
N LEU A 121 -3.64 -18.90 -0.64
CA LEU A 121 -3.59 -17.45 -0.78
C LEU A 121 -2.23 -16.85 -0.40
N HIS A 122 -1.62 -17.34 0.67
CA HIS A 122 -0.27 -16.94 1.08
C HIS A 122 0.77 -17.30 0.01
N SER A 123 0.67 -18.50 -0.57
CA SER A 123 1.57 -18.95 -1.62
C SER A 123 1.44 -18.10 -2.89
N VAL A 124 0.22 -17.75 -3.30
CA VAL A 124 0.01 -16.84 -4.44
C VAL A 124 0.52 -15.44 -4.14
N LYS A 125 0.29 -14.93 -2.92
CA LYS A 125 0.82 -13.63 -2.50
C LYS A 125 2.34 -13.59 -2.60
N THR A 126 3.02 -14.65 -2.13
CA THR A 126 4.48 -14.77 -2.22
C THR A 126 4.95 -14.90 -3.67
N LEU A 127 4.24 -15.67 -4.48
CA LEU A 127 4.52 -15.81 -5.92
C LEU A 127 4.46 -14.46 -6.64
N PHE A 128 3.40 -13.68 -6.41
CA PHE A 128 3.17 -12.39 -7.07
C PHE A 128 4.14 -11.27 -6.65
N VAL A 129 5.00 -11.50 -5.66
CA VAL A 129 6.15 -10.62 -5.37
C VAL A 129 7.35 -10.94 -6.28
N ARG A 130 7.38 -12.12 -6.90
CA ARG A 130 8.46 -12.61 -7.77
C ARG A 130 8.10 -12.65 -9.25
N LEU A 131 6.82 -12.46 -9.58
CA LEU A 131 6.34 -12.39 -10.96
C LEU A 131 5.23 -11.36 -11.09
N THR A 132 4.99 -10.92 -12.32
CA THR A 132 3.88 -10.00 -12.63
C THR A 132 2.54 -10.64 -12.25
N PRO A 133 1.75 -10.03 -11.35
CA PRO A 133 0.49 -10.62 -10.89
C PRO A 133 -0.45 -10.92 -12.06
N ASN A 134 -0.73 -12.20 -12.29
CA ASN A 134 -1.63 -12.65 -13.34
C ASN A 134 -2.67 -13.62 -12.76
N THR A 135 -3.77 -13.05 -12.26
CA THR A 135 -4.86 -13.84 -11.67
C THR A 135 -5.54 -14.74 -12.68
N THR A 136 -5.57 -14.37 -13.97
CA THR A 136 -6.18 -15.17 -15.04
C THR A 136 -5.40 -16.45 -15.25
N ALA A 137 -4.12 -16.34 -15.60
CA ALA A 137 -3.26 -17.49 -15.85
C ALA A 137 -3.15 -18.39 -14.61
N TRP A 138 -3.07 -17.80 -13.41
CA TRP A 138 -3.02 -18.57 -12.18
C TRP A 138 -4.31 -19.36 -11.93
N CYS A 139 -5.49 -18.76 -12.13
CA CYS A 139 -6.76 -19.46 -11.95
C CYS A 139 -6.97 -20.57 -12.98
N GLU A 140 -6.55 -20.35 -14.22
CA GLU A 140 -6.59 -21.37 -15.28
C GLU A 140 -5.69 -22.56 -14.94
N ALA A 141 -4.45 -22.29 -14.53
CA ALA A 141 -3.52 -23.33 -14.09
C ALA A 141 -4.06 -24.11 -12.88
N LEU A 142 -4.62 -23.42 -11.88
CA LEU A 142 -5.24 -24.06 -10.73
C LEU A 142 -6.42 -24.95 -11.14
N ALA A 143 -7.28 -24.46 -12.04
CA ALA A 143 -8.44 -25.21 -12.50
C ALA A 143 -8.02 -26.50 -13.23
N VAL A 144 -7.00 -26.44 -14.08
CA VAL A 144 -6.42 -27.63 -14.75
C VAL A 144 -5.83 -28.59 -13.72
N PHE A 145 -5.00 -28.08 -12.80
CA PHE A 145 -4.36 -28.87 -11.75
C PHE A 145 -5.37 -29.64 -10.87
N LEU A 146 -6.49 -28.99 -10.52
CA LEU A 146 -7.58 -29.60 -9.74
C LEU A 146 -8.38 -30.59 -10.58
N GLN A 147 -8.66 -30.27 -11.85
CA GLN A 147 -9.36 -31.14 -12.78
C GLN A 147 -8.62 -32.47 -12.99
N GLU A 148 -7.29 -32.44 -13.14
CA GLU A 148 -6.44 -33.63 -13.25
C GLU A 148 -6.50 -34.54 -12.01
N ARG A 149 -6.87 -33.98 -10.85
CA ARG A 149 -7.06 -34.71 -9.58
C ARG A 149 -8.51 -35.15 -9.35
N GLY A 150 -9.37 -35.00 -10.35
CA GLY A 150 -10.79 -35.35 -10.25
C GLY A 150 -11.68 -34.25 -9.63
N TYR A 151 -11.13 -33.07 -9.34
CA TYR A 151 -11.88 -31.95 -8.79
C TYR A 151 -12.29 -30.96 -9.89
N GLY A 152 -13.34 -31.30 -10.63
CA GLY A 152 -13.87 -30.43 -11.67
C GLY A 152 -14.62 -29.22 -11.12
N LEU A 153 -14.08 -28.02 -11.38
CA LEU A 153 -14.77 -26.77 -11.04
C LEU A 153 -15.76 -26.43 -12.17
N THR A 154 -17.05 -26.58 -11.89
CA THR A 154 -18.15 -26.38 -12.86
C THR A 154 -18.23 -24.98 -13.48
N THR A 155 -17.47 -24.00 -12.97
CA THR A 155 -17.50 -22.61 -13.46
C THR A 155 -16.12 -21.96 -13.51
N GLN A 156 -15.29 -22.31 -14.51
CA GLN A 156 -13.97 -21.71 -14.75
C GLN A 156 -14.03 -20.16 -14.79
N ASN A 157 -15.01 -19.58 -15.49
CA ASN A 157 -15.18 -18.12 -15.57
C ASN A 157 -15.52 -17.44 -14.23
N ASN A 158 -16.12 -18.18 -13.28
CA ASN A 158 -16.43 -17.64 -11.96
C ASN A 158 -15.26 -17.76 -10.98
N LEU A 159 -14.37 -18.75 -11.15
CA LEU A 159 -13.21 -18.94 -10.28
C LEU A 159 -12.34 -17.68 -10.26
N ARG A 160 -11.98 -17.15 -11.44
CA ARG A 160 -11.15 -15.94 -11.53
C ARG A 160 -11.72 -14.78 -10.73
N ARG A 161 -13.00 -14.46 -10.91
CA ARG A 161 -13.65 -13.33 -10.21
C ARG A 161 -13.69 -13.56 -8.69
N ARG A 162 -14.08 -14.77 -8.27
CA ARG A 162 -14.18 -15.13 -6.85
C ARG A 162 -12.80 -15.14 -6.18
N PHE A 163 -11.80 -15.71 -6.85
CA PHE A 163 -10.42 -15.69 -6.42
C PHE A 163 -9.87 -14.27 -6.33
N SER A 164 -10.02 -13.43 -7.37
CA SER A 164 -9.55 -12.05 -7.35
C SER A 164 -10.13 -11.26 -6.18
N ASN A 165 -11.42 -11.44 -5.88
CA ASN A 165 -12.04 -10.83 -4.70
C ASN A 165 -11.44 -11.36 -3.39
N ALA A 166 -11.36 -12.69 -3.23
CA ALA A 166 -10.79 -13.31 -2.02
C ALA A 166 -9.32 -12.88 -1.80
N TYR A 167 -8.52 -12.92 -2.86
CA TYR A 167 -7.11 -12.54 -2.85
C TYR A 167 -6.91 -11.06 -2.49
N HIS A 168 -7.68 -10.16 -3.11
CA HIS A 168 -7.61 -8.73 -2.78
C HIS A 168 -7.89 -8.50 -1.28
N TRP A 169 -8.99 -9.03 -0.76
CA TRP A 169 -9.36 -8.83 0.65
C TRP A 169 -8.46 -9.59 1.62
N TYR A 170 -7.87 -10.70 1.21
CA TYR A 170 -6.81 -11.37 1.96
C TYR A 170 -5.56 -10.50 2.07
N CYS A 171 -5.12 -9.86 0.98
CA CYS A 171 -4.01 -8.90 1.03
C CYS A 171 -4.34 -7.75 2.00
N MET A 172 -5.57 -7.23 1.96
CA MET A 172 -6.03 -6.22 2.92
C MET A 172 -5.98 -6.73 4.37
N LEU A 173 -6.46 -7.94 4.65
CA LEU A 173 -6.35 -8.56 5.97
C LEU A 173 -4.90 -8.61 6.46
N VAL A 174 -3.98 -9.06 5.60
CA VAL A 174 -2.55 -9.14 5.93
C VAL A 174 -1.96 -7.76 6.23
N MET A 175 -2.34 -6.74 5.45
CA MET A 175 -1.91 -5.36 5.70
C MET A 175 -2.47 -4.81 7.02
N HIS A 176 -3.75 -5.01 7.32
CA HIS A 176 -4.35 -4.62 8.60
C HIS A 176 -3.68 -5.32 9.80
N ASN A 177 -3.34 -6.60 9.64
CA ASN A 177 -2.58 -7.33 10.66
C ASN A 177 -1.17 -6.74 10.85
N TYR A 178 -0.49 -6.39 9.74
CA TYR A 178 0.82 -5.74 9.79
C TYR A 178 0.76 -4.38 10.49
N ASP A 179 -0.23 -3.55 10.17
CA ASP A 179 -0.44 -2.24 10.79
C ASP A 179 -0.70 -2.36 12.30
N LEU A 180 -1.49 -3.35 12.70
CA LEU A 180 -1.76 -3.63 14.12
C LEU A 180 -0.51 -4.07 14.87
N VAL A 181 0.28 -5.00 14.31
CA VAL A 181 1.54 -5.45 14.92
C VAL A 181 2.54 -4.31 15.00
N SER A 182 2.67 -3.51 13.93
CA SER A 182 3.53 -2.34 13.89
C SER A 182 3.12 -1.31 14.95
N GLY A 183 1.82 -1.09 15.14
CA GLY A 183 1.28 -0.22 16.18
C GLY A 183 1.65 -0.68 17.61
N ILE A 184 1.53 -1.98 17.89
CA ILE A 184 1.93 -2.56 19.19
C ILE A 184 3.43 -2.36 19.44
N ILE A 185 4.26 -2.65 18.44
CA ILE A 185 5.72 -2.47 18.54
C ILE A 185 6.06 -1.00 18.82
N ASN A 186 5.46 -0.07 18.08
CA ASN A 186 5.74 1.35 18.24
C ASN A 186 5.27 1.89 19.59
N ALA A 187 4.09 1.47 20.08
CA ALA A 187 3.61 1.86 21.40
C ALA A 187 4.58 1.38 22.52
N SER A 188 5.10 0.17 22.39
CA SER A 188 6.07 -0.39 23.35
C SER A 188 7.40 0.39 23.34
N ARG A 189 7.84 0.87 22.18
CA ARG A 189 9.04 1.71 22.06
C ARG A 189 8.88 3.06 22.74
N LEU A 190 7.73 3.71 22.58
CA LEU A 190 7.45 5.00 23.23
C LEU A 190 7.46 4.90 24.76
N GLN A 191 6.94 3.80 25.30
CA GLN A 191 7.00 3.51 26.74
C GLN A 191 8.45 3.33 27.22
N SER A 192 9.28 2.62 26.45
CA SER A 192 10.69 2.37 26.82
C SER A 192 11.56 3.62 26.76
N SER A 193 11.24 4.60 25.91
CA SER A 193 11.97 5.87 25.81
C SER A 193 11.59 6.90 26.89
N GLY A 194 10.41 6.77 27.50
CA GLY A 194 9.96 7.68 28.58
C GLY A 194 10.74 7.47 29.88
N ASP A 195 11.13 6.23 30.18
CA ASP A 195 11.82 5.88 31.43
C ASP A 195 13.32 6.26 31.44
N GLN A 196 13.93 6.57 30.29
CA GLN A 196 15.34 6.99 30.22
C GLN A 196 15.55 8.50 30.34
N ALA A 197 14.48 9.31 30.25
CA ALA A 197 14.57 10.76 30.36
C ALA A 197 14.71 11.26 31.81
N GLU A 198 14.38 10.44 32.81
CA GLU A 198 14.48 10.82 34.23
C GLU A 198 15.81 10.45 34.89
N ASP A 199 16.65 9.60 34.26
CA ASP A 199 17.90 9.11 34.87
C ASP A 199 19.16 9.79 34.32
N SER A 200 19.07 10.55 33.21
CA SER A 200 20.22 11.25 32.62
C SER A 200 20.50 12.65 33.19
N ASP A 201 19.62 13.18 34.04
CA ASP A 201 19.78 14.52 34.67
C ASP A 201 20.67 14.49 35.93
N ARG A 202 21.38 13.38 36.21
CA ARG A 202 22.17 13.20 37.43
C ARG A 202 23.65 12.85 37.26
N ALA A 203 24.20 12.85 36.04
CA ALA A 203 25.61 12.55 35.87
C ALA A 203 26.29 13.54 34.90
N LEU A 204 27.32 14.20 35.43
CA LEU A 204 28.34 15.05 34.80
C LEU A 204 28.03 16.56 34.77
N GLU A 205 28.13 17.18 35.96
CA GLU A 205 28.74 18.50 36.09
C GLU A 205 30.27 18.32 35.96
N GLU A 206 30.82 18.48 34.76
CA GLU A 206 32.22 18.89 34.59
C GLU A 206 32.22 20.10 33.66
N GLU A 207 32.82 21.18 34.17
CA GLU A 207 32.89 22.50 33.56
C GLU A 207 33.72 22.45 32.27
N ASP A 208 33.11 22.81 31.14
CA ASP A 208 33.84 23.36 30.01
C ASP A 208 33.00 24.46 29.36
N GLU A 209 33.64 25.61 29.17
CA GLU A 209 33.08 26.88 28.66
C GLU A 209 32.25 26.70 27.36
N PRO A 210 31.01 27.22 27.29
CA PRO A 210 30.18 27.07 26.10
C PRO A 210 30.64 28.04 25.00
N VAL A 211 31.27 27.49 23.96
CA VAL A 211 31.45 28.19 22.68
C VAL A 211 30.06 28.47 22.08
N PRO A 212 29.74 29.71 21.66
CA PRO A 212 28.42 30.06 21.17
C PRO A 212 28.20 29.47 19.77
N HIS A 213 27.48 28.35 19.69
CA HIS A 213 26.91 27.87 18.44
C HIS A 213 25.53 28.52 18.22
N GLU A 214 25.37 29.20 17.07
CA GLU A 214 24.19 30.00 16.67
C GLU A 214 22.89 29.20 16.41
N ASP A 215 22.66 28.06 17.06
CA ASP A 215 21.59 27.12 16.65
C ASP A 215 20.61 26.77 17.79
N ALA A 216 20.39 27.72 18.71
CA ALA A 216 19.55 27.56 19.90
C ALA A 216 18.03 27.64 19.66
N ASN A 217 17.56 27.62 18.41
CA ASN A 217 16.15 27.91 18.10
C ASN A 217 15.48 26.89 17.16
N ILE A 218 15.84 25.61 17.26
CA ILE A 218 15.09 24.54 16.58
C ILE A 218 13.91 24.12 17.48
N PRO A 219 12.65 24.15 17.01
CA PRO A 219 11.51 23.66 17.76
C PRO A 219 11.73 22.23 18.27
N ARG A 220 11.40 21.94 19.54
CA ARG A 220 11.59 20.63 20.18
C ARG A 220 11.04 19.43 19.39
N GLY A 221 10.12 19.66 18.45
CA GLY A 221 9.57 18.63 17.54
C GLY A 221 10.52 18.09 16.46
N LEU A 222 11.72 18.67 16.27
CA LEU A 222 12.71 18.23 15.27
C LEU A 222 13.93 17.50 15.86
N GLN A 223 13.90 17.17 17.16
CA GLN A 223 15.01 16.47 17.81
C GLN A 223 15.14 15.00 17.38
N HIS A 224 14.09 14.43 16.79
CA HIS A 224 14.01 13.03 16.38
C HIS A 224 13.20 12.87 15.08
N PRO A 225 13.46 11.85 14.26
CA PRO A 225 12.62 11.51 13.12
C PRO A 225 11.17 11.22 13.52
N SER A 226 10.24 11.47 12.60
CA SER A 226 8.81 11.22 12.83
C SER A 226 8.52 9.75 13.15
N ASP A 227 7.46 9.48 13.90
CA ASP A 227 6.99 8.11 14.19
C ASP A 227 6.75 7.30 12.91
N TYR A 228 6.37 7.97 11.83
CA TYR A 228 6.27 7.37 10.51
C TYR A 228 7.62 6.78 10.07
N LEU A 229 8.68 7.59 10.00
CA LEU A 229 10.01 7.15 9.58
C LEU A 229 10.57 6.08 10.52
N ARG A 230 10.43 6.27 11.83
CA ARG A 230 10.82 5.28 12.86
C ARG A 230 10.15 3.93 12.65
N SER A 231 8.87 3.93 12.26
CA SER A 231 8.14 2.70 11.94
C SER A 231 8.56 2.04 10.62
N ARG A 232 9.15 2.79 9.68
CA ARG A 232 9.63 2.25 8.40
C ARG A 232 10.99 1.59 8.54
N CYS A 233 11.93 2.25 9.19
CA CYS A 233 13.27 1.71 9.42
C CYS A 233 13.81 2.15 10.78
N PRO A 234 13.65 1.34 11.83
CA PRO A 234 14.21 1.64 13.15
C PRO A 234 15.73 1.79 13.15
N LEU A 235 16.43 1.11 12.24
CA LEU A 235 17.89 1.23 12.09
C LEU A 235 18.32 2.59 11.56
N CYS A 236 17.56 3.17 10.63
CA CYS A 236 17.86 4.51 10.10
C CYS A 236 17.36 5.62 11.02
N PHE A 237 16.19 5.45 11.63
CA PHE A 237 15.43 6.57 12.21
C PHE A 237 15.16 6.42 13.70
N GLY A 238 15.52 5.30 14.33
CA GLY A 238 15.16 4.96 15.71
C GLY A 238 16.04 5.56 16.80
N GLY A 239 17.19 6.17 16.44
CA GLY A 239 18.15 6.74 17.39
C GLY A 239 17.57 7.84 18.28
N ALA A 240 18.02 7.88 19.54
CA ALA A 240 17.50 8.78 20.57
C ALA A 240 18.03 10.21 20.48
N ASN A 241 19.17 10.45 19.80
CA ASN A 241 19.73 11.78 19.63
C ASN A 241 20.33 11.92 18.24
N LEU A 242 19.68 12.70 17.39
CA LEU A 242 20.18 12.99 16.03
C LEU A 242 21.59 13.59 16.04
N ARG A 243 21.98 14.30 17.11
CA ARG A 243 23.18 15.16 17.16
C ARG A 243 24.30 14.69 18.13
N LYS A 244 24.05 13.80 19.11
CA LYS A 244 25.07 13.44 20.13
C LYS A 244 26.18 12.50 19.65
N GLU A 245 26.01 11.84 18.50
CA GLU A 245 27.00 10.87 17.97
C GLU A 245 27.83 11.41 16.79
N ARG A 246 27.75 12.72 16.47
CA ARG A 246 28.24 13.23 15.18
C ARG A 246 29.71 13.63 15.16
N ASP A 247 30.53 12.65 14.80
CA ASP A 247 31.74 12.85 13.99
C ASP A 247 31.44 12.71 12.47
N GLN A 248 30.15 12.70 12.08
CA GLN A 248 29.69 12.44 10.71
C GLN A 248 29.00 13.65 10.06
N LEU A 249 29.34 13.88 8.78
CA LEU A 249 28.87 15.01 7.93
C LEU A 249 27.39 14.93 7.52
N VAL A 250 26.75 13.76 7.61
CA VAL A 250 25.42 13.49 7.04
C VAL A 250 24.47 12.86 8.06
N ASP A 251 23.22 13.31 8.07
CA ASP A 251 22.18 12.86 9.01
C ASP A 251 21.53 11.54 8.58
N PHE A 252 21.19 11.44 7.29
CA PHE A 252 20.50 10.28 6.70
C PHE A 252 20.94 10.06 5.27
N ILE A 253 21.04 8.79 4.89
CA ILE A 253 21.25 8.38 3.51
C ILE A 253 19.96 7.77 2.98
N VAL A 254 19.48 8.34 1.88
CA VAL A 254 18.27 7.91 1.17
C VAL A 254 18.55 7.78 -0.32
N CYS A 255 17.81 6.90 -0.99
CA CYS A 255 17.95 6.63 -2.42
C CYS A 255 16.65 6.94 -3.15
N ILE A 256 16.75 7.59 -4.32
CA ILE A 256 15.62 7.84 -5.20
C ILE A 256 15.82 7.07 -6.50
N ASP A 257 14.83 6.28 -6.89
CA ASP A 257 14.81 5.66 -8.21
C ASP A 257 13.41 5.66 -8.83
N ALA A 258 13.36 5.65 -10.16
CA ALA A 258 12.14 5.56 -10.94
C ALA A 258 12.12 4.33 -11.85
N CYS A 259 11.03 3.57 -11.71
CA CYS A 259 10.75 2.34 -12.40
C CYS A 259 9.64 2.54 -13.45
N PHE A 260 10.00 2.42 -14.73
CA PHE A 260 9.07 2.57 -15.85
C PHE A 260 8.41 1.26 -16.29
N THR A 261 8.72 0.12 -15.66
CA THR A 261 8.06 -1.16 -15.99
C THR A 261 6.67 -1.25 -15.36
N GLN A 262 6.41 -0.48 -14.31
CA GLN A 262 5.12 -0.39 -13.65
C GLN A 262 4.29 0.74 -14.26
N LYS A 263 3.33 0.38 -15.11
CA LYS A 263 2.45 1.34 -15.80
C LYS A 263 0.99 0.99 -15.55
N ARG A 264 0.14 2.01 -15.46
CA ARG A 264 -1.31 1.82 -15.38
C ARG A 264 -1.96 2.28 -16.68
N SER A 265 -2.63 1.38 -17.40
CA SER A 265 -3.33 1.74 -18.64
C SER A 265 -4.47 2.72 -18.38
N LYS A 266 -4.71 3.65 -19.31
CA LYS A 266 -5.99 4.37 -19.37
C LYS A 266 -7.07 3.36 -19.72
N ASN A 267 -8.00 3.11 -18.81
CA ASN A 267 -9.08 2.16 -19.08
C ASN A 267 -10.25 2.89 -19.79
N PRO A 268 -10.56 2.58 -21.06
CA PRO A 268 -11.64 3.23 -21.81
C PRO A 268 -13.04 2.93 -21.24
N ARG A 269 -13.19 1.91 -20.39
CA ARG A 269 -14.46 1.51 -19.77
C ARG A 269 -14.77 2.19 -18.42
N GLY A 270 -14.24 3.40 -18.20
CA GLY A 270 -14.68 4.24 -17.08
C GLY A 270 -14.03 3.92 -15.73
N ALA A 271 -12.72 3.68 -15.70
CA ALA A 271 -11.94 3.81 -14.45
C ALA A 271 -11.78 5.28 -13.97
N LYS A 272 -12.63 6.19 -14.46
CA LYS A 272 -12.88 7.50 -13.82
C LYS A 272 -13.70 7.37 -12.53
N GLY A 273 -14.25 6.18 -12.24
CA GLY A 273 -14.71 5.91 -10.88
C GLY A 273 -13.49 5.81 -9.98
N HIS A 274 -13.36 6.72 -9.01
CA HIS A 274 -12.46 6.49 -7.87
C HIS A 274 -12.76 5.08 -7.36
N ASP A 275 -11.80 4.17 -7.53
CA ASP A 275 -11.84 2.94 -6.76
C ASP A 275 -11.96 3.38 -5.29
N PRO A 276 -12.76 2.68 -4.49
CA PRO A 276 -13.01 3.14 -3.15
C PRO A 276 -11.67 3.23 -2.41
N LEU A 277 -11.52 4.25 -1.57
CA LEU A 277 -10.24 4.56 -0.94
C LEU A 277 -9.63 3.31 -0.31
N ASN A 278 -8.34 3.12 -0.56
CA ASN A 278 -7.56 2.07 0.08
C ASN A 278 -7.69 2.25 1.61
N PRO A 279 -8.25 1.28 2.37
CA PRO A 279 -8.49 1.47 3.79
C PRO A 279 -7.21 1.36 4.64
N THR A 280 -6.05 1.07 4.04
CA THR A 280 -4.75 1.03 4.72
C THR A 280 -3.94 2.30 4.50
N LYS A 281 -3.02 2.61 5.42
CA LYS A 281 -2.09 3.74 5.30
C LYS A 281 -1.25 3.61 4.01
N SER A 282 -1.36 4.61 3.14
CA SER A 282 -0.63 4.64 1.88
C SER A 282 0.81 5.12 2.08
N VAL A 283 1.75 4.55 1.35
CA VAL A 283 3.10 5.12 1.14
C VAL A 283 3.13 6.07 -0.06
N PHE A 284 2.06 6.12 -0.84
CA PHE A 284 1.97 7.00 -2.00
C PHE A 284 1.66 8.43 -1.59
N ILE A 285 2.42 9.36 -2.15
CA ILE A 285 2.17 10.79 -2.04
C ILE A 285 0.89 11.15 -2.81
N PRO A 286 -0.01 11.98 -2.25
CA PRO A 286 -1.22 12.42 -2.94
C PRO A 286 -0.92 13.14 -4.25
N SER A 287 -1.75 12.95 -5.27
CA SER A 287 -1.62 13.62 -6.56
C SER A 287 -1.63 15.15 -6.45
N GLU A 288 -2.34 15.67 -5.45
CA GLU A 288 -2.44 17.10 -5.17
C GLU A 288 -1.09 17.68 -4.72
N THR A 289 -0.37 16.97 -3.85
CA THR A 289 0.97 17.36 -3.39
C THR A 289 1.96 17.38 -4.55
N VAL A 290 1.87 16.38 -5.44
CA VAL A 290 2.71 16.33 -6.65
C VAL A 290 2.44 17.51 -7.58
N ALA A 291 1.16 17.83 -7.81
CA ALA A 291 0.77 18.96 -8.66
C ALA A 291 1.23 20.31 -8.07
N GLN A 292 1.18 20.46 -6.73
CA GLN A 292 1.70 21.65 -6.05
C GLN A 292 3.21 21.79 -6.24
N MET A 293 3.95 20.69 -6.15
CA MET A 293 5.40 20.68 -6.39
C MET A 293 5.75 20.96 -7.85
N GLU A 294 4.97 20.44 -8.81
CA GLU A 294 5.13 20.76 -10.24
C GLU A 294 4.97 22.28 -10.47
N ALA A 295 3.88 22.87 -9.98
CA ALA A 295 3.64 24.31 -10.09
C ALA A 295 4.67 25.16 -9.32
N HIS A 296 5.25 24.65 -8.23
CA HIS A 296 6.36 25.33 -7.54
C HIS A 296 7.63 25.32 -8.39
N THR A 297 7.99 24.17 -8.94
CA THR A 297 9.18 23.99 -9.78
C THR A 297 9.11 24.89 -11.03
N GLU A 298 7.97 24.92 -11.72
CA GLU A 298 7.74 25.78 -12.88
C GLU A 298 7.90 27.27 -12.55
N ARG A 299 7.38 27.72 -11.39
CA ARG A 299 7.51 29.12 -10.94
C ARG A 299 8.94 29.51 -10.60
N CYS A 300 9.76 28.59 -10.10
CA CYS A 300 11.16 28.85 -9.83
C CYS A 300 11.97 28.93 -11.14
N GLN A 301 11.69 28.04 -12.09
CA GLN A 301 12.34 28.03 -13.40
C GLN A 301 12.01 29.28 -14.24
N SER A 302 10.76 29.78 -14.20
CA SER A 302 10.40 31.00 -14.91
C SER A 302 11.13 32.24 -14.38
N LYS A 303 11.30 32.35 -13.05
CA LYS A 303 12.09 33.41 -12.42
C LYS A 303 13.58 33.34 -12.80
N GLY A 304 14.13 32.14 -12.91
CA GLY A 304 15.50 31.92 -13.39
C GLY A 304 15.69 32.42 -14.83
N LYS A 305 14.74 32.08 -15.72
CA LYS A 305 14.77 32.54 -17.13
C LYS A 305 14.62 34.05 -17.28
N GLU A 306 13.76 34.70 -16.48
CA GLU A 306 13.62 36.16 -16.48
C GLU A 306 14.88 36.88 -15.98
N ARG A 307 15.57 36.32 -14.97
CA ARG A 307 16.88 36.84 -14.52
C ARG A 307 17.97 36.64 -15.57
N GLY A 308 18.02 35.48 -16.23
CA GLY A 308 18.95 35.19 -17.32
C GLY A 308 18.75 36.09 -18.54
N GLN A 309 17.50 36.39 -18.92
CA GLN A 309 17.19 37.29 -20.04
C GLN A 309 17.56 38.75 -19.77
N ARG A 310 17.54 39.21 -18.50
CA ARG A 310 18.06 40.54 -18.15
C ARG A 310 19.60 40.63 -18.22
N ALA A 311 20.30 39.50 -18.36
CA ALA A 311 21.77 39.40 -18.31
C ALA A 311 22.45 39.08 -19.66
N SER A 312 21.81 39.23 -20.82
CA SER A 312 22.51 38.97 -22.11
C SER A 312 22.08 39.83 -23.30
N ARG A 313 22.96 40.78 -23.68
CA ARG A 313 23.47 40.87 -25.05
C ARG A 313 24.57 39.79 -25.22
N PRO A 314 24.65 39.08 -26.35
CA PRO A 314 25.63 38.01 -26.53
C PRO A 314 27.02 38.57 -26.86
N SER A 315 28.05 38.05 -26.20
CA SER A 315 29.44 38.05 -26.66
C SER A 315 29.93 36.61 -26.53
N GLU A 316 30.39 36.04 -27.65
CA GLU A 316 30.59 34.60 -27.88
C GLU A 316 31.85 33.98 -27.25
N GLU A 317 32.45 34.56 -26.21
CA GLU A 317 33.79 34.09 -25.75
C GLU A 317 33.91 33.66 -24.29
N ASP A 318 32.84 33.71 -23.48
CA ASP A 318 32.96 33.30 -22.06
C ASP A 318 31.84 32.33 -21.66
N ASP A 319 32.24 31.12 -21.28
CA ASP A 319 31.37 30.05 -20.79
C ASP A 319 30.84 30.41 -19.41
N ARG A 320 29.64 30.99 -19.38
CA ARG A 320 29.10 31.65 -18.19
C ARG A 320 28.77 30.62 -17.10
N VAL A 321 29.13 30.94 -15.87
CA VAL A 321 28.67 30.21 -14.69
C VAL A 321 27.35 30.82 -14.23
N GLU A 322 26.30 30.00 -14.07
CA GLU A 322 25.02 30.47 -13.56
C GLU A 322 25.15 31.01 -12.12
N GLU A 323 24.38 32.04 -11.78
CA GLU A 323 24.44 32.69 -10.47
C GLU A 323 24.10 31.68 -9.34
N GLY A 324 25.09 31.37 -8.49
CA GLY A 324 24.98 30.39 -7.41
C GLY A 324 25.54 28.99 -7.73
N MET A 325 25.98 28.76 -8.97
CA MET A 325 26.70 27.55 -9.37
C MET A 325 28.21 27.79 -9.38
N GLN A 326 29.00 26.72 -9.28
CA GLN A 326 30.46 26.75 -9.45
C GLN A 326 30.91 26.13 -10.79
N VAL A 327 29.95 25.66 -11.60
CA VAL A 327 30.20 24.88 -12.80
C VAL A 327 29.76 25.71 -14.01
N PRO A 328 30.59 25.81 -15.07
CA PRO A 328 30.23 26.51 -16.30
C PRO A 328 29.01 25.88 -17.00
N ALA A 329 28.24 26.71 -17.71
CA ALA A 329 27.04 26.27 -18.42
C ALA A 329 27.35 25.17 -19.45
N SER A 330 28.46 25.24 -20.19
CA SER A 330 28.81 24.20 -21.17
C SER A 330 29.03 22.82 -20.56
N VAL A 331 29.56 22.75 -19.33
CA VAL A 331 29.75 21.50 -18.60
C VAL A 331 28.41 20.94 -18.13
N LEU A 332 27.49 21.81 -17.70
CA LEU A 332 26.13 21.42 -17.34
C LEU A 332 25.34 20.93 -18.55
N ASP A 333 25.44 21.62 -19.69
CA ASP A 333 24.79 21.25 -20.94
C ASP A 333 25.36 19.94 -21.48
N SER A 334 26.69 19.81 -21.53
CA SER A 334 27.36 18.57 -21.94
C SER A 334 27.00 17.40 -21.02
N CYS A 335 26.90 17.63 -19.71
CA CYS A 335 26.44 16.66 -18.74
C CYS A 335 24.98 16.24 -19.02
N GLY A 336 24.08 17.21 -19.20
CA GLY A 336 22.67 16.98 -19.54
C GLY A 336 22.50 16.15 -20.82
N ASP A 337 23.22 16.50 -21.87
CA ASP A 337 23.21 15.80 -23.16
C ASP A 337 23.78 14.37 -23.07
N SER A 338 24.68 14.13 -22.12
CA SER A 338 25.32 12.82 -21.93
C SER A 338 24.44 11.81 -21.18
N PHE A 339 23.44 12.25 -20.42
CA PHE A 339 22.59 11.36 -19.62
C PHE A 339 21.29 10.98 -20.34
N ILE A 340 21.14 9.68 -20.65
CA ILE A 340 19.88 9.07 -21.15
C ILE A 340 18.68 9.29 -20.17
N ALA A 341 18.97 9.64 -18.92
CA ALA A 341 17.95 10.01 -17.93
C ALA A 341 17.40 11.44 -18.11
N ALA A 342 18.21 12.35 -18.67
CA ALA A 342 17.90 13.76 -18.90
C ALA A 342 17.37 14.05 -20.31
N ASP A 343 17.48 13.10 -21.25
CA ASP A 343 16.89 13.20 -22.58
C ASP A 343 15.34 13.19 -22.54
N GLU A 344 14.76 14.39 -22.45
CA GLU A 344 13.31 14.63 -22.45
C GLU A 344 12.62 14.17 -23.74
N LYS A 345 13.37 14.08 -24.86
CA LYS A 345 12.83 13.67 -26.16
C LYS A 345 12.57 12.16 -26.24
N ARG A 346 13.14 11.39 -25.31
CA ARG A 346 12.99 9.93 -25.28
C ARG A 346 11.83 9.52 -24.38
N GLU A 347 10.63 9.44 -24.97
CA GLU A 347 9.43 8.92 -24.28
C GLU A 347 9.61 7.45 -23.86
N LYS A 348 10.03 7.21 -22.61
CA LYS A 348 10.11 5.86 -22.01
C LYS A 348 8.73 5.24 -21.75
N ALA A 349 7.67 6.06 -21.79
CA ALA A 349 6.29 5.64 -21.65
C ALA A 349 5.34 6.67 -22.29
N SER A 350 4.48 6.20 -23.19
CA SER A 350 3.47 7.05 -23.82
C SER A 350 2.37 7.42 -22.83
N THR A 351 2.17 8.73 -22.64
CA THR A 351 1.02 9.26 -21.89
C THR A 351 -0.29 9.07 -22.63
N ASN A 352 -0.31 8.61 -23.89
CA ASN A 352 -1.54 8.35 -24.64
C ASN A 352 -2.27 7.10 -24.13
N PHE A 353 -1.52 6.03 -23.86
CA PHE A 353 -2.07 4.73 -23.47
C PHE A 353 -2.10 4.51 -21.95
N PHE A 354 -1.23 5.20 -21.21
CA PHE A 354 -1.07 5.00 -19.78
C PHE A 354 -1.49 6.23 -18.98
N ALA A 355 -2.26 6.00 -17.91
CA ALA A 355 -2.60 7.00 -16.90
C ALA A 355 -1.41 7.25 -15.98
N ASP A 356 -0.69 6.18 -15.61
CA ASP A 356 0.59 6.28 -14.90
C ASP A 356 1.69 5.69 -15.79
N THR A 357 2.74 6.47 -16.01
CA THR A 357 3.87 6.17 -16.90
C THR A 357 5.01 5.43 -16.20
N GLY A 358 5.02 5.43 -14.87
CA GLY A 358 6.02 4.81 -14.01
C GLY A 358 5.73 5.04 -12.54
N LEU A 359 6.58 4.49 -11.67
CA LEU A 359 6.65 4.85 -10.25
C LEU A 359 8.02 5.42 -9.92
N MET A 360 8.07 6.42 -9.04
CA MET A 360 9.31 6.84 -8.39
C MET A 360 9.21 6.57 -6.89
N ALA A 361 10.32 6.14 -6.29
CA ALA A 361 10.39 5.71 -4.90
C ALA A 361 11.52 6.43 -4.18
N LEU A 362 11.27 6.79 -2.92
CA LEU A 362 12.29 7.20 -1.95
C LEU A 362 12.45 6.07 -0.93
N LEU A 363 13.66 5.53 -0.82
CA LEU A 363 14.02 4.43 0.07
C LEU A 363 15.10 4.87 1.04
N CYS A 364 15.15 4.26 2.23
CA CYS A 364 16.34 4.38 3.09
C CYS A 364 17.47 3.46 2.60
N GLN A 365 18.67 3.63 3.16
CA GLN A 365 19.84 2.78 2.88
C GLN A 365 19.66 1.28 3.16
N HIS A 366 18.59 0.88 3.86
CA HIS A 366 18.24 -0.52 4.15
C HIS A 366 17.07 -1.02 3.26
N ASP A 367 16.84 -0.38 2.11
CA ASP A 367 15.80 -0.74 1.12
C ASP A 367 14.35 -0.71 1.65
N HIS A 368 14.10 -0.01 2.77
CA HIS A 368 12.73 0.25 3.22
C HIS A 368 12.13 1.43 2.44
N VAL A 369 11.00 1.19 1.80
CA VAL A 369 10.21 2.23 1.11
C VAL A 369 9.71 3.24 2.14
N LEU A 370 10.11 4.50 1.95
CA LEU A 370 9.62 5.63 2.74
C LEU A 370 8.39 6.24 2.07
N TRP A 371 8.50 6.56 0.78
CA TRP A 371 7.39 7.08 -0.02
C TRP A 371 7.47 6.63 -1.47
N LEU A 372 6.31 6.60 -2.13
CA LEU A 372 6.15 6.34 -3.56
C LEU A 372 5.39 7.49 -4.22
N VAL A 373 5.61 7.70 -5.50
CA VAL A 373 4.82 8.63 -6.31
C VAL A 373 4.48 8.00 -7.66
N ASN A 374 3.22 8.15 -8.07
CA ASN A 374 2.79 7.79 -9.42
C ASN A 374 3.29 8.86 -10.39
N MET A 375 4.05 8.44 -11.40
CA MET A 375 4.47 9.33 -12.46
C MET A 375 3.37 9.37 -13.53
N THR A 376 2.95 10.57 -13.91
CA THR A 376 1.83 10.82 -14.84
C THR A 376 2.29 11.54 -16.11
N SER A 377 3.55 11.96 -16.16
CA SER A 377 4.18 12.62 -17.31
C SER A 377 5.27 11.75 -17.94
N ALA A 378 5.73 12.13 -19.14
CA ALA A 378 6.86 11.48 -19.77
C ALA A 378 8.18 11.91 -19.07
N GLY A 379 9.06 10.94 -18.80
CA GLY A 379 10.41 11.21 -18.26
C GLY A 379 10.48 11.31 -16.73
N LYS A 380 11.72 11.36 -16.20
CA LYS A 380 12.02 11.56 -14.78
C LYS A 380 12.03 13.07 -14.48
N LYS A 381 10.86 13.73 -14.45
CA LYS A 381 10.78 15.16 -14.12
C LYS A 381 11.23 15.43 -12.68
N GLN A 382 11.94 16.54 -12.46
CA GLN A 382 12.53 16.91 -11.17
C GLN A 382 11.49 17.02 -10.03
N HIS A 383 10.28 17.51 -10.32
CA HIS A 383 9.24 17.71 -9.32
C HIS A 383 8.83 16.41 -8.61
N TYR A 384 8.97 15.24 -9.22
CA TYR A 384 8.68 13.96 -8.55
C TYR A 384 9.68 13.67 -7.43
N ALA A 385 10.97 13.90 -7.68
CA ALA A 385 12.02 13.72 -6.69
C ALA A 385 11.87 14.73 -5.54
N LEU A 386 11.58 15.99 -5.87
CA LEU A 386 11.34 17.03 -4.87
C LEU A 386 10.11 16.74 -4.02
N ALA A 387 9.02 16.27 -4.62
CA ALA A 387 7.81 15.90 -3.90
C ALA A 387 8.03 14.75 -2.90
N LEU A 388 9.00 13.86 -3.17
CA LEU A 388 9.35 12.77 -2.25
C LEU A 388 10.18 13.23 -1.04
N ILE A 389 10.94 14.32 -1.19
CA ILE A 389 11.86 14.83 -0.15
C ILE A 389 11.15 15.80 0.80
N GLN A 390 10.21 16.60 0.27
CA GLN A 390 9.45 17.60 1.02
C GLN A 390 8.42 16.97 1.96
#